data_AF-A0A8T5A376-F1
#
_entry.id   AF-A0A8T5A376-F1
#
_cell.length_a   1.000
_cell.length_b   1.000
_cell.length_c   1.000
_cell.angle_alpha   90.00
_cell.angle_beta   90.00
_cell.angle_gamma   90.00
#
_symmetry.space_group_name_H-M   'P 1'
#
loop_
_entity.id
_entity.type
_entity.pdbx_description
1 polymer ?
#
loop_
_entity_poly.entity_id
_entity_poly.type
_entity_poly.pdbx_seq_one_letter_code
_entity_poly.pdbx_strand_id
1 'polypeptide(L)' 'MSRERQHKRGRLSAWERIDVLLDPGSLEFGGFVEHRATSFGMDRRRRPGDGVVTSFGRIEGRRAVVYSQGFSFMGVL' A
#
# COMPACT_ATOMS: atom_id res chain seq x y z
N MET A 1 9.64 8.48 -0.24
CA MET A 1 10.58 8.04 0.83
C MET A 1 10.92 6.55 0.66
N SER A 2 12.18 6.13 0.80
CA SER A 2 12.59 4.71 0.71
C SER A 2 12.06 3.89 1.89
N ARG A 3 11.80 2.59 1.70
CA ARG A 3 11.39 1.63 2.76
C ARG A 3 12.33 1.69 3.97
N GLU A 4 13.64 1.74 3.71
CA GLU A 4 14.67 1.89 4.74
C GLU A 4 14.50 3.15 5.59
N ARG A 5 14.08 4.28 5.00
CA ARG A 5 13.84 5.52 5.75
C ARG A 5 12.61 5.41 6.64
N GLN A 6 11.60 4.62 6.25
CA GLN A 6 10.44 4.37 7.09
C GLN A 6 10.80 3.44 8.25
N HIS A 7 11.56 2.38 7.99
CA HIS A 7 12.05 1.46 9.02
C HIS A 7 12.96 2.15 10.04
N LYS A 8 13.87 3.02 9.60
CA LYS A 8 14.70 3.85 10.51
C LYS A 8 13.88 4.75 11.43
N ARG A 9 12.63 5.07 11.07
CA ARG A 9 11.68 5.85 11.88
C ARG A 9 10.71 4.96 12.67
N GLY A 10 10.93 3.65 12.71
CA GLY A 10 10.03 2.68 13.36
C GLY A 10 8.68 2.52 12.66
N ARG A 11 8.56 2.92 11.39
CA ARG A 11 7.31 2.83 10.62
C ARG A 11 7.37 1.67 9.64
N LEU A 12 6.34 0.85 9.64
CA LEU A 12 6.10 -0.19 8.64
C LEU A 12 5.65 0.42 7.30
N SER A 13 5.96 -0.27 6.21
CA SER A 13 5.42 0.03 4.88
C SER A 13 3.94 -0.31 4.78
N ALA A 14 3.29 0.10 3.68
CA ALA A 14 1.88 -0.22 3.46
C ALA A 14 1.61 -1.73 3.41
N TRP A 15 2.47 -2.48 2.73
CA TRP A 15 2.41 -3.95 2.65
C TRP A 15 2.62 -4.62 4.01
N GLU A 16 3.67 -4.23 4.74
CA GLU A 16 3.95 -4.81 6.06
C GLU A 16 2.83 -4.55 7.08
N ARG A 17 2.13 -3.42 6.99
CA ARG A 17 0.96 -3.16 7.83
C ARG A 17 -0.21 -4.09 7.54
N ILE A 18 -0.44 -4.40 6.26
CA ILE A 18 -1.50 -5.33 5.86
C ILE A 18 -1.14 -6.75 6.30
N ASP A 19 0.12 -7.15 6.11
CA ASP A 19 0.62 -8.47 6.50
C ASP A 19 0.51 -8.71 8.02
N VAL A 20 0.75 -7.68 8.84
CA VAL A 20 0.57 -7.76 10.30
C VAL A 20 -0.90 -7.77 10.73
N LEU A 21 -1.79 -7.12 9.97
CA LEU A 21 -3.22 -7.00 10.32
C LEU A 21 -4.02 -8.26 9.99
N LEU A 22 -3.71 -8.91 8.87
CA LEU A 22 -4.46 -10.07 8.40
C LEU A 22 -4.00 -11.36 9.08
N ASP A 23 -4.91 -12.31 9.20
CA ASP A 23 -4.60 -13.65 9.66
C ASP A 23 -3.53 -14.28 8.74
N PRO A 24 -2.52 -14.99 9.27
CA PRO A 24 -1.45 -15.57 8.47
C PRO A 24 -1.96 -16.43 7.31
N GLY A 25 -1.43 -16.19 6.10
CA GLY A 25 -1.82 -16.93 4.89
C GLY A 25 -3.21 -16.59 4.33
N SER A 26 -3.94 -15.63 4.92
CA SER A 26 -5.24 -15.19 4.41
C SER A 26 -5.15 -14.03 3.42
N LEU A 27 -3.96 -13.46 3.22
CA LEU A 27 -3.78 -12.33 2.30
C LEU A 27 -4.04 -12.76 0.86
N GLU A 28 -5.01 -12.09 0.24
CA GLU A 28 -5.34 -12.22 -1.17
C GLU A 28 -4.99 -10.91 -1.89
N PHE A 29 -4.26 -11.03 -3.00
CA PHE A 29 -3.66 -9.90 -3.69
C PHE A 29 -4.73 -8.97 -4.31
N GLY A 30 -4.75 -7.69 -3.90
CA GLY A 30 -5.54 -6.67 -4.57
C GLY A 30 -4.81 -6.14 -5.81
N GLY A 31 -5.57 -5.89 -6.88
CA GLY A 31 -5.00 -5.48 -8.17
C GLY A 31 -4.19 -4.18 -8.10
N PHE A 32 -3.26 -4.03 -9.04
CA PHE A 32 -2.50 -2.79 -9.20
C PHE A 32 -3.29 -1.79 -10.06
N VAL A 33 -3.52 -0.58 -9.53
CA VAL A 33 -4.11 0.55 -10.28
C VAL A 33 -3.08 1.67 -10.39
N GLU A 34 -3.10 2.40 -11.51
CA GLU A 34 -2.29 3.60 -11.71
C GLU A 34 -3.20 4.83 -11.89
N HIS A 35 -2.74 6.01 -11.48
CA HIS A 35 -3.46 7.25 -11.77
C HIS A 35 -3.56 7.52 -13.28
N ARG A 36 -4.55 8.32 -13.66
CA ARG A 36 -4.75 8.81 -15.04
C ARG A 36 -4.39 10.29 -15.22
N ALA A 37 -3.91 10.94 -14.16
CA ALA A 37 -3.52 12.34 -14.20
C ALA A 37 -2.35 12.58 -15.18
N THR A 38 -2.47 13.62 -16.01
CA THR A 38 -1.44 14.05 -16.97
C THR A 38 -0.87 15.43 -16.64
N SER A 39 -1.53 16.20 -15.78
CA SER A 39 -1.08 17.51 -15.34
C SER A 39 0.20 17.44 -14.50
N PHE A 40 0.96 18.54 -14.47
CA PHE A 40 2.14 18.72 -13.62
C PHE A 40 3.22 17.62 -13.76
N GLY A 41 3.32 16.99 -14.93
CA GLY A 41 4.31 15.94 -15.21
C GLY A 41 3.99 14.58 -14.59
N MET A 42 2.75 14.36 -14.15
CA MET A 42 2.29 13.08 -13.59
C MET A 42 2.29 11.96 -14.63
N ASP A 43 2.10 12.27 -15.91
CA ASP A 43 2.18 11.30 -17.01
C ASP A 43 3.49 10.49 -17.01
N ARG A 44 4.60 11.11 -16.58
CA ARG A 44 5.95 10.51 -16.49
C ARG A 44 6.25 9.85 -15.15
N ARG A 45 5.38 10.02 -14.15
CA ARG A 45 5.52 9.44 -12.81
C ARG A 45 4.41 8.44 -12.61
N ARG A 46 4.60 7.20 -13.07
CA ARG A 46 3.64 6.11 -12.82
C ARG A 46 4.26 5.06 -11.92
N ARG A 47 3.46 4.54 -10.99
CA ARG A 47 3.83 3.37 -10.17
C ARG A 47 2.60 2.48 -9.94
N PRO A 48 2.76 1.15 -10.04
CA PRO A 48 1.72 0.20 -9.67
C PRO A 48 1.19 0.46 -8.26
N GLY A 49 -0.14 0.53 -8.12
CA GLY A 49 -0.84 0.79 -6.86
C GLY A 49 -1.03 2.27 -6.52
N ASP A 50 -0.39 3.20 -7.25
CA ASP A 50 -0.56 4.66 -7.07
C ASP A 50 -0.40 5.16 -5.62
N GLY A 51 0.44 4.48 -4.84
CA GLY A 51 0.67 4.80 -3.42
C GLY A 51 -0.35 4.21 -2.44
N VAL A 52 -1.28 3.38 -2.89
CA VAL A 52 -2.19 2.61 -2.03
C VAL A 52 -2.03 1.11 -2.31
N VAL A 53 -2.07 0.31 -1.24
CA VAL A 53 -2.18 -1.14 -1.34
C VAL A 53 -3.59 -1.52 -0.91
N THR A 54 -4.27 -2.36 -1.69
CA THR A 54 -5.54 -2.97 -1.33
C THR A 54 -5.39 -4.48 -1.28
N SER A 55 -6.19 -5.15 -0.44
CA SER A 55 -6.19 -6.61 -0.36
C SER A 55 -7.51 -7.12 0.21
N PHE A 56 -7.74 -8.42 0.04
CA PHE A 56 -8.74 -9.18 0.77
C PHE A 56 -8.03 -10.10 1.77
N GLY A 57 -8.75 -10.53 2.80
CA GLY A 57 -8.25 -11.56 3.70
C GLY A 57 -9.16 -11.79 4.89
N ARG A 58 -8.58 -12.26 6.00
CA ARG A 58 -9.31 -12.49 7.24
C ARG A 58 -8.69 -11.71 8.40
N ILE A 59 -9.54 -11.27 9.32
CA ILE A 59 -9.16 -10.73 10.63
C ILE A 59 -9.97 -11.51 11.64
N GLU A 60 -9.30 -12.25 12.53
CA GLU A 60 -9.94 -13.13 13.52
C GLU A 60 -10.94 -14.10 12.86
N GLY A 61 -10.55 -14.67 11.71
CA GLY A 61 -11.34 -15.61 10.92
C GLY A 61 -12.44 -14.97 10.05
N ARG A 62 -12.72 -13.67 10.18
CA ARG A 62 -13.80 -12.97 9.48
C ARG A 62 -13.29 -12.31 8.22
N ARG A 63 -14.03 -12.40 7.11
CA ARG A 63 -13.63 -11.76 5.84
C ARG A 63 -13.55 -10.24 5.99
N ALA A 64 -12.48 -9.66 5.47
CA ALA A 64 -12.25 -8.22 5.45
C ALA A 64 -11.71 -7.77 4.10
N VAL A 65 -12.01 -6.52 3.75
CA VAL A 65 -11.35 -5.78 2.66
C VAL A 65 -10.51 -4.71 3.30
N VAL A 66 -9.24 -4.64 2.95
CA VAL A 66 -8.26 -3.74 3.60
C VAL A 66 -7.62 -2.85 2.55
N TYR A 67 -7.33 -1.60 2.95
CA TYR A 67 -6.45 -0.72 2.20
C TYR A 67 -5.42 -0.06 3.13
N SER A 68 -4.25 0.26 2.58
CA SER A 68 -3.13 0.87 3.31
C SER A 68 -2.40 1.85 2.40
N GLN A 69 -2.39 3.14 2.75
CA GLN A 69 -1.73 4.18 1.96
C GLN A 69 -0.24 4.31 2.34
N GLY A 70 0.65 4.21 1.37
CA GLY A 70 2.10 4.30 1.54
C GLY A 70 2.69 5.70 1.25
N PHE A 71 3.73 6.07 2.01
CA PHE A 71 4.47 7.34 1.87
C PHE A 71 5.57 7.30 0.78
N SER A 72 5.64 6.24 -0.01
CA SER A 72 6.75 5.99 -0.94
C SER A 72 6.57 6.70 -2.29
N PHE A 73 5.36 7.14 -2.63
CA PHE A 73 5.03 7.73 -3.93
C PHE A 73 4.40 9.13 -3.84
N MET A 74 3.11 9.24 -3.48
CA MET A 74 2.36 10.51 -3.41
C MET A 74 1.98 10.95 -1.98
N GLY A 75 2.49 10.28 -0.95
CA GLY A 75 2.22 10.67 0.44
C GLY A 75 2.87 12.01 0.78
N VAL A 76 2.06 12.95 1.27
CA VAL A 76 2.53 14.14 1.99
C VAL A 76 3.05 13.69 3.36
N LEU A 77 4.15 14.31 3.82
CA LEU A 77 4.71 14.06 5.15
C LEU A 77 3.79 14.57 6.26
#